data_AF-A0A1Q5EJ96-F1
#
_entry.id   AF-A0A1Q5EJ96-F1
#
_cell.length_a   1.000
_cell.length_b   1.000
_cell.length_c   1.000
_cell.angle_alpha   90.00
_cell.angle_beta   90.00
_cell.angle_gamma   90.00
#
_symmetry.space_group_name_H-M   'P 1'
#
loop_
_entity.id
_entity.type
_entity.pdbx_description
1 polymer ?
#
loop_
_entity_poly.entity_id
_entity_poly.type
_entity_poly.pdbx_seq_one_letter_code
_entity_poly.pdbx_strand_id
1 'polypeptide(L)'
;MGGWGGPLPDDVRCLPHVAGGGYVHFPPAPDVTEGGENSMVVYVTPETVPEQTLALCLRITELGYGLDGPHQVATLVVGLEAKTGQYGSMPGNTPCTKVR
;
A
#
# COMPACT_ATOMS: atom_id res chain seq x y z
N MET A 1 -12.00 13.08 -11.63
CA MET A 1 -11.83 12.27 -10.40
C MET A 1 -11.19 13.15 -9.33
N GLY A 2 -11.89 13.33 -8.21
CA GLY A 2 -11.55 14.28 -7.14
C GLY A 2 -10.90 13.64 -5.92
N GLY A 3 -9.97 12.69 -6.13
CA GLY A 3 -9.21 12.10 -5.03
C GLY A 3 -8.26 13.11 -4.41
N TRP A 4 -8.02 12.99 -3.11
CA TRP A 4 -7.05 13.83 -2.40
C TRP A 4 -5.90 12.98 -1.86
N GLY A 5 -4.68 13.48 -2.07
CA GLY A 5 -3.45 12.88 -1.57
C GLY A 5 -3.09 13.42 -0.20
N GLY A 6 -2.50 12.56 0.63
CA GLY A 6 -1.98 12.90 1.94
C GLY A 6 -0.75 12.07 2.31
N PRO A 7 -0.15 12.34 3.48
CA PRO A 7 0.90 11.50 4.03
C PRO A 7 0.37 10.08 4.30
N LEU A 8 1.28 9.14 4.53
CA LEU A 8 0.91 7.82 5.04
C LEU A 8 0.17 7.93 6.38
N PRO A 9 -0.87 7.11 6.60
CA PRO A 9 -1.49 6.93 7.91
C PRO A 9 -0.48 6.57 9.00
N ASP A 10 -0.75 6.96 10.24
CA ASP A 10 0.18 6.84 11.37
C ASP A 10 0.60 5.38 11.68
N ASP A 11 -0.36 4.47 11.56
CA ASP A 11 -0.16 3.03 11.73
C ASP A 11 0.71 2.38 10.65
N VAL A 12 0.84 3.02 9.48
CA VAL A 12 1.77 2.62 8.42
C VAL A 12 3.10 3.37 8.53
N ARG A 13 3.07 4.70 8.71
CA ARG A 13 4.28 5.54 8.74
C ARG A 13 5.24 5.17 9.88
N CYS A 14 4.71 4.61 10.97
CA CYS A 14 5.48 4.21 12.14
C CYS A 14 5.95 2.74 12.10
N LEU A 15 5.68 2.00 11.01
CA LEU A 15 6.19 0.64 10.86
C LEU A 15 7.71 0.65 10.62
N PRO A 16 8.41 -0.42 11.03
CA PRO A 16 9.82 -0.59 10.70
C PRO A 16 10.07 -0.52 9.19
N HIS A 17 11.23 -0.01 8.82
CA HIS A 17 11.70 0.13 7.43
C HIS A 17 10.96 1.15 6.56
N VAL A 18 9.92 1.83 7.05
CA VAL A 18 9.25 2.87 6.27
C VAL A 18 10.09 4.15 6.26
N ALA A 19 10.46 4.60 5.06
CA ALA A 19 11.15 5.87 4.83
C ALA A 19 10.17 7.01 4.50
N GLY A 20 8.98 6.67 4.00
CA GLY A 20 7.94 7.63 3.63
C GLY A 20 6.95 7.01 2.65
N GLY A 21 6.16 7.85 2.00
CA GLY A 21 5.18 7.40 1.03
C GLY A 21 4.01 8.37 0.90
N GLY A 22 2.95 7.90 0.26
CA GLY A 22 1.72 8.66 0.07
C GLY A 22 0.49 7.77 0.09
N TYR A 23 -0.61 8.35 0.53
CA TYR A 23 -1.94 7.75 0.50
C TYR A 23 -2.86 8.65 -0.30
N VAL A 24 -3.56 8.07 -1.27
CA VAL A 24 -4.55 8.76 -2.08
C VAL A 24 -5.91 8.17 -1.77
N HIS A 25 -6.79 9.02 -1.26
CA HIS A 25 -8.17 8.65 -1.02
C HIS A 25 -9.02 8.98 -2.25
N PHE A 26 -9.77 7.99 -2.72
CA PHE A 26 -10.78 8.14 -3.75
C PHE A 26 -12.14 7.89 -3.09
N PRO A 27 -12.95 8.95 -2.88
CA PRO A 27 -14.28 8.75 -2.33
C PRO A 27 -15.08 7.85 -3.29
N PRO A 28 -15.89 6.92 -2.77
CA PRO A 28 -16.70 6.07 -3.62
C PRO A 28 -17.68 6.92 -4.45
N ALA A 29 -18.11 6.38 -5.59
CA ALA A 29 -19.11 7.04 -6.41
C ALA A 29 -20.40 7.26 -5.59
N PRO A 30 -21.20 8.31 -5.87
CA PRO A 30 -22.37 8.66 -5.07
C PRO A 30 -23.41 7.55 -4.88
N ASP A 31 -23.41 6.55 -5.76
CA ASP A 31 -24.31 5.39 -5.80
C ASP A 31 -23.65 4.08 -5.34
N VAL A 32 -22.39 4.14 -4.90
CA VAL A 32 -21.61 2.99 -4.44
C VAL A 32 -21.28 3.16 -2.96
N THR A 33 -21.78 2.24 -2.13
CA THR A 33 -21.55 2.26 -0.67
C THR A 33 -20.24 1.59 -0.26
N GLU A 34 -19.67 0.71 -1.09
CA GLU A 34 -18.47 -0.08 -0.80
C GLU A 34 -17.61 -0.29 -2.05
N GLY A 35 -16.29 -0.38 -1.89
CA GLY A 35 -15.35 -0.59 -3.00
C GLY A 35 -14.55 0.66 -3.39
N GLY A 36 -13.89 1.30 -2.41
CA GLY A 36 -13.00 2.42 -2.66
C GLY A 36 -11.79 2.04 -3.53
N GLU A 37 -11.34 3.01 -4.33
CA GLU A 37 -10.16 2.88 -5.20
C GLU A 37 -8.91 3.46 -4.53
N ASN A 38 -8.86 3.48 -3.19
CA ASN A 38 -7.75 4.10 -2.47
C ASN A 38 -6.43 3.47 -2.90
N SER A 39 -5.40 4.30 -2.97
CA SER A 39 -4.09 3.88 -3.43
C SER A 39 -3.03 4.29 -2.43
N MET A 40 -2.09 3.40 -2.15
CA MET A 40 -1.00 3.63 -1.21
C MET A 40 0.32 3.21 -1.84
N VAL A 41 1.32 4.10 -1.73
CA VAL A 41 2.70 3.80 -2.08
C VAL A 41 3.57 4.03 -0.85
N VAL A 42 4.36 3.03 -0.49
CA VAL A 42 5.26 3.06 0.67
C VAL A 42 6.70 2.90 0.21
N TYR A 43 7.53 3.87 0.55
CA TYR A 43 8.98 3.84 0.32
C TYR A 43 9.65 3.22 1.53
N VAL A 44 10.63 2.35 1.27
CA VAL A 44 11.41 1.70 2.33
C VAL A 44 12.81 2.31 2.46
N THR A 45 13.42 2.12 3.61
CA THR A 45 14.79 2.59 3.88
C THR A 45 15.82 1.86 2.99
N PRO A 46 16.95 2.51 2.61
CA PRO A 46 17.92 1.94 1.67
C PRO A 46 18.59 0.62 2.07
N GLU A 47 18.60 0.31 3.37
CA GLU A 47 19.14 -0.89 4.00
C GLU A 47 18.16 -2.07 4.04
N THR A 48 16.90 -1.85 3.68
CA THR A 48 15.86 -2.88 3.68
C THR A 48 16.14 -3.93 2.62
N VAL A 49 16.08 -5.21 3.01
CA VAL A 49 16.23 -6.34 2.08
C VAL A 49 14.86 -6.79 1.52
N PRO A 50 14.82 -7.48 0.35
CA PRO A 50 13.57 -7.91 -0.28
C PRO A 50 12.59 -8.66 0.63
N GLU A 51 13.09 -9.54 1.51
CA GLU A 51 12.25 -10.28 2.45
C GLU A 51 11.56 -9.36 3.46
N GLN A 52 12.24 -8.29 3.91
CA GLN A 52 11.66 -7.29 4.80
C GLN A 52 10.62 -6.42 4.08
N THR A 53 10.85 -6.07 2.81
CA THR A 53 9.87 -5.34 1.99
C THR A 53 8.61 -6.17 1.78
N LEU A 54 8.76 -7.48 1.52
CA LEU A 54 7.62 -8.41 1.44
C LEU A 54 6.87 -8.49 2.77
N ALA A 55 7.58 -8.68 3.89
CA ALA A 55 6.97 -8.74 5.22
C ALA A 55 6.22 -7.44 5.56
N LEU A 56 6.77 -6.28 5.19
CA LEU A 56 6.11 -4.99 5.37
C LEU A 56 4.82 -4.89 4.53
N CYS A 57 4.83 -5.32 3.27
CA CYS A 57 3.63 -5.36 2.44
C CYS A 57 2.53 -6.22 3.05
N LEU A 58 2.88 -7.43 3.51
CA LEU A 58 1.94 -8.34 4.16
C LEU A 58 1.37 -7.72 5.44
N ARG A 59 2.24 -7.10 6.26
CA ARG A 59 1.81 -6.43 7.48
C ARG A 59 0.84 -5.28 7.21
N ILE A 60 1.08 -4.46 6.20
CA ILE A 60 0.17 -3.36 5.81
C ILE A 60 -1.18 -3.91 5.32
N THR A 61 -1.15 -5.04 4.60
CA THR A 61 -2.36 -5.77 4.19
C THR A 61 -3.15 -6.27 5.41
N GLU A 62 -2.48 -6.86 6.41
CA GLU A 62 -3.11 -7.30 7.67
C GLU A 62 -3.75 -6.16 8.48
N LEU A 63 -3.19 -4.96 8.39
CA LEU A 63 -3.77 -3.75 9.00
C LEU A 63 -5.04 -3.28 8.25
N GLY A 64 -5.36 -3.87 7.09
CA GLY A 64 -6.57 -3.59 6.33
C GLY A 64 -6.37 -2.63 5.16
N TYR A 65 -5.13 -2.31 4.80
CA TYR A 65 -4.77 -1.51 3.61
C TYR A 65 -4.48 -2.38 2.38
N GLY A 66 -5.05 -3.58 2.33
CA GLY A 66 -5.05 -4.42 1.13
C GLY A 66 -6.42 -4.53 0.48
N LEU A 67 -6.49 -5.34 -0.56
CA LEU A 67 -7.74 -5.65 -1.26
C LEU A 67 -8.75 -6.23 -0.26
N ASP A 68 -10.00 -5.77 -0.34
CA ASP A 68 -11.11 -6.13 0.55
C ASP A 68 -10.92 -5.73 2.02
N GLY A 69 -9.85 -4.98 2.34
CA GLY A 69 -9.62 -4.45 3.67
C GLY A 69 -10.52 -3.25 4.01
N PRO A 70 -10.73 -2.95 5.31
CA PRO A 70 -11.58 -1.85 5.76
C PRO A 70 -11.13 -0.47 5.29
N HIS A 71 -9.85 -0.29 4.90
CA HIS A 71 -9.34 0.97 4.38
C HIS A 71 -9.53 1.12 2.85
N GLN A 72 -10.16 0.13 2.21
CA GLN A 72 -10.54 0.13 0.80
C GLN A 72 -9.39 0.50 -0.14
N VAL A 73 -8.20 -0.04 0.12
CA VAL A 73 -7.01 0.19 -0.70
C VAL A 73 -6.98 -0.85 -1.81
N ALA A 74 -7.43 -0.45 -2.99
CA ALA A 74 -7.37 -1.27 -4.18
C ALA A 74 -5.92 -1.46 -4.65
N THR A 75 -5.05 -0.45 -4.52
CA THR A 75 -3.66 -0.53 -4.97
C THR A 75 -2.69 -0.21 -3.84
N LEU A 76 -1.94 -1.22 -3.39
CA LEU A 76 -0.82 -1.07 -2.47
C LEU A 76 0.49 -1.40 -3.20
N VAL A 77 1.49 -0.52 -3.10
CA VAL A 77 2.86 -0.77 -3.58
C VAL A 77 3.86 -0.45 -2.46
N VAL A 78 4.75 -1.40 -2.16
CA VAL A 78 5.78 -1.28 -1.11
C VAL A 78 7.15 -1.53 -1.71
N GLY A 79 8.06 -0.59 -1.49
CA GLY A 79 9.38 -0.56 -2.13
C GLY A 79 9.29 -0.12 -3.58
N LEU A 80 10.35 0.53 -4.09
CA LEU A 80 10.45 0.97 -5.50
C LEU A 80 11.80 0.70 -6.14
N GLU A 81 12.78 0.22 -5.36
CA GLU A 81 14.13 -0.01 -5.85
C GLU A 81 14.39 -1.50 -6.06
N ALA A 82 15.09 -1.85 -7.14
CA ALA A 82 15.38 -3.24 -7.48
C ALA A 82 16.14 -3.99 -6.37
N LYS A 83 17.03 -3.29 -5.64
CA LYS A 83 17.81 -3.88 -4.53
C LYS A 83 16.97 -4.21 -3.29
N THR A 84 15.95 -3.40 -3.00
CA THR A 84 15.06 -3.59 -1.85
C THR A 84 13.85 -4.45 -2.21
N GLY A 85 13.64 -4.72 -3.50
CA GLY A 85 12.44 -5.34 -4.03
C GLY A 85 11.25 -4.37 -4.11
N GLN A 86 10.28 -4.74 -4.94
CA GLN A 86 8.99 -4.04 -5.08
C GLN A 86 7.86 -5.07 -5.06
N TYR A 87 6.94 -4.89 -4.12
CA TYR A 87 5.81 -5.80 -3.90
C TYR A 87 4.51 -5.01 -3.95
N GLY A 88 3.45 -5.64 -4.47
CA GLY A 88 2.17 -4.97 -4.61
C GLY A 88 0.98 -5.88 -4.35
N SER A 89 -0.10 -5.27 -3.85
CA SER A 89 -1.41 -5.89 -3.74
C SER A 89 -2.38 -5.10 -4.61
N MET A 90 -2.94 -5.77 -5.62
CA MET A 90 -3.82 -5.18 -6.64
C MET A 90 -4.90 -6.21 -7.02
N PRO A 91 -6.07 -5.78 -7.53
CA PRO A 91 -7.10 -6.70 -7.99
C PRO A 91 -6.57 -7.68 -9.04
N GLY A 92 -6.95 -8.95 -8.92
CA GLY A 92 -6.56 -10.01 -9.85
C GLY A 92 -5.19 -10.66 -9.59
N ASN A 93 -4.45 -10.21 -8.55
CA ASN A 93 -3.17 -10.82 -8.15
C ASN A 93 -3.23 -11.34 -6.71
N THR A 94 -2.35 -12.30 -6.39
CA THR A 94 -2.10 -12.67 -4.99
C THR A 94 -1.57 -11.43 -4.23
N PRO A 95 -2.04 -11.13 -3.01
CA PRO A 95 -1.53 -10.02 -2.23
C PRO A 95 -0.01 -10.06 -2.10
N CYS A 96 0.63 -8.89 -2.21
CA CYS A 96 2.08 -8.72 -2.10
C CYS A 96 2.89 -9.56 -3.09
N THR A 97 2.39 -9.70 -4.31
CA THR A 97 3.17 -10.28 -5.41
C THR A 97 4.31 -9.34 -5.80
N LYS A 98 5.47 -9.90 -6.14
CA LYS A 98 6.60 -9.13 -6.66
C LYS A 98 6.22 -8.48 -7.98
N VAL A 99 6.33 -7.16 -8.06
CA VAL A 99 5.96 -6.37 -9.25
C VAL A 99 7.15 -6.25 -10.21
N ARG A 100 8.37 -6.18 -9.68
CA ARG A 100 9.62 -6.10 -10.46
C ARG A 100 10.82 -6.64 -9.67
#